data_AF-A0A4U0VZD5-F1
#
_entry.id   AF-A0A4U0VZD5-F1
#
_cell.length_a   1.000
_cell.length_b   1.000
_cell.length_c   1.000
_cell.angle_alpha   90.00
_cell.angle_beta   90.00
_cell.angle_gamma   90.00
#
_symmetry.space_group_name_H-M   'P 1'
#
loop_
_entity.id
_entity.type
_entity.pdbx_description
1 polymer ?
#
loop_
_entity_poly.entity_id
_entity_poly.type
_entity_poly.pdbx_seq_one_letter_code
_entity_poly.pdbx_strand_id
1 'polypeptide(L)'
;MNGTALGRDLASLLKHYAAVSPSSPTLIPSPPFPSPRDLSTPAAQQWIVDHLLALNQTQQDGARAWKKAFWSRVVKGIEVGFAQRRAEGDEAVEDEETHPDLLETMVDYLSSPTATSAGAAPGVSRRVYYYGPFDGPIDSNHGLAQACVALSNHLLADPTLVLTHKRIIELGAGVGLLSLVSAKLSAGGAAPEIEGAEPRIVATDVDEKVLEMLQANIAENGMQARVNACALDWELAPDPEHDTA
;
A
#
# COMPACT_ATOMS: atom_id res chain seq x y z
N MET A 1 -3.31 -19.03 -10.16
CA MET A 1 -2.25 -18.00 -10.05
C MET A 1 -1.73 -17.81 -8.63
N ASN A 2 -2.51 -18.07 -7.57
CA ASN A 2 -2.02 -17.96 -6.19
C ASN A 2 -0.79 -18.86 -5.94
N GLY A 3 0.30 -18.26 -5.45
CA GLY A 3 1.55 -18.94 -5.13
C GLY A 3 2.65 -18.91 -6.21
N THR A 4 2.37 -18.44 -7.43
CA THR A 4 3.41 -18.24 -8.46
C THR A 4 4.18 -16.93 -8.24
N ALA A 5 5.36 -16.78 -8.86
CA ALA A 5 6.11 -15.52 -8.83
C ALA A 5 5.27 -14.34 -9.33
N LEU A 6 4.65 -14.51 -10.51
CA LEU A 6 3.71 -13.54 -11.08
C LEU A 6 2.51 -13.25 -10.15
N GLY A 7 1.94 -14.27 -9.51
CA GLY A 7 0.85 -14.08 -8.55
C GLY A 7 1.26 -13.25 -7.33
N ARG A 8 2.50 -13.40 -6.85
CA ARG A 8 3.04 -12.55 -5.76
C ARG A 8 3.29 -11.12 -6.23
N ASP A 9 3.81 -10.94 -7.44
CA ASP A 9 4.06 -9.62 -8.03
C ASP A 9 2.75 -8.86 -8.22
N LEU A 10 1.72 -9.52 -8.79
CA LEU A 10 0.38 -8.98 -8.95
C LEU A 10 -0.28 -8.62 -7.61
N ALA A 11 -0.16 -9.49 -6.60
CA ALA A 11 -0.64 -9.18 -5.25
C ALA A 11 0.09 -7.98 -4.62
N SER A 12 1.37 -7.78 -4.93
CA SER A 12 2.12 -6.60 -4.49
C SER A 12 1.72 -5.34 -5.28
N LEU A 13 1.47 -5.47 -6.59
CA LEU A 13 0.97 -4.40 -7.44
C LEU A 13 -0.39 -3.88 -6.95
N LEU A 14 -1.28 -4.77 -6.51
CA LEU A 14 -2.56 -4.43 -5.89
C LEU A 14 -2.39 -3.52 -4.68
N LYS A 15 -1.38 -3.78 -3.84
CA LYS A 15 -1.09 -2.94 -2.65
C LYS A 15 -0.63 -1.54 -3.06
N HIS A 16 0.25 -1.44 -4.06
CA HIS A 16 0.66 -0.14 -4.62
C HIS A 16 -0.53 0.64 -5.20
N TYR A 17 -1.39 -0.05 -5.96
CA TYR A 17 -2.59 0.54 -6.55
C TYR A 17 -3.56 1.04 -5.48
N ALA A 18 -3.85 0.24 -4.46
CA ALA A 18 -4.71 0.61 -3.35
C ALA A 18 -4.12 1.76 -2.50
N ALA A 19 -2.80 1.77 -2.31
CA ALA A 19 -2.10 2.81 -1.57
C ALA A 19 -1.90 4.11 -2.37
N VAL A 20 -2.07 4.07 -3.70
CA VAL A 20 -1.73 5.19 -4.61
C VAL A 20 -0.29 5.64 -4.34
N SER A 21 0.61 4.66 -4.25
CA SER A 21 1.98 4.84 -3.78
C SER A 21 2.95 3.93 -4.53
N PRO A 22 4.18 4.36 -4.83
CA PRO A 22 4.83 5.66 -4.54
C PRO A 22 4.17 6.85 -5.26
N SER A 23 4.67 8.08 -5.04
CA SER A 23 4.07 9.33 -5.58
C SER A 23 3.83 9.33 -7.11
N SER A 24 4.56 8.48 -7.84
CA SER A 24 4.30 8.18 -9.25
C SER A 24 4.30 6.65 -9.46
N PRO A 25 3.35 6.09 -10.21
CA PRO A 25 3.34 4.66 -10.50
C PRO A 25 4.57 4.22 -11.33
N THR A 26 5.29 5.13 -11.99
CA THR A 26 6.54 4.82 -12.72
C THR A 26 7.68 4.42 -11.79
N LEU A 27 7.60 4.78 -10.51
CA LEU A 27 8.61 4.45 -9.50
C LEU A 27 8.41 3.03 -8.93
N ILE A 28 7.31 2.34 -9.27
CA ILE A 28 7.15 0.93 -8.90
C ILE A 28 8.14 0.11 -9.74
N PRO A 29 9.11 -0.59 -9.14
CA PRO A 29 10.10 -1.37 -9.88
C PRO A 29 9.44 -2.57 -10.58
N SER A 30 10.16 -3.21 -11.51
CA SER A 30 9.74 -4.47 -12.13
C SER A 30 10.75 -5.55 -11.74
N PRO A 31 10.42 -6.48 -10.82
CA PRO A 31 9.17 -6.59 -10.01
C PRO A 31 9.05 -5.50 -8.91
N PRO A 32 7.85 -5.23 -8.34
CA PRO A 32 6.59 -5.99 -8.47
C PRO A 32 5.69 -5.60 -9.64
N PHE A 33 6.00 -4.54 -10.40
CA PHE A 33 5.26 -4.25 -11.62
C PHE A 33 5.57 -5.38 -12.64
N PRO A 34 4.59 -6.12 -13.15
CA PRO A 34 4.85 -7.25 -14.04
C PRO A 34 5.57 -6.81 -15.32
N SER A 35 6.37 -7.70 -15.90
CA SER A 35 7.04 -7.41 -17.17
C SER A 35 6.01 -7.23 -18.30
N PRO A 36 6.36 -6.56 -19.41
CA PRO A 36 5.48 -6.52 -20.59
C PRO A 36 5.04 -7.91 -21.04
N ARG A 37 5.96 -8.89 -21.03
CA ARG A 37 5.67 -10.28 -21.36
C ARG A 37 4.60 -10.88 -20.46
N ASP A 38 4.68 -10.67 -19.15
CA ASP A 38 3.68 -11.16 -18.19
C ASP A 38 2.33 -10.46 -18.37
N LEU A 39 2.33 -9.13 -18.50
CA LEU A 39 1.12 -8.32 -18.68
C LEU A 39 0.33 -8.72 -19.93
N SER A 40 1.02 -9.09 -21.00
CA SER A 40 0.38 -9.51 -22.24
C SER A 40 -0.31 -10.87 -22.18
N THR A 41 -0.21 -11.62 -21.09
CA THR A 41 -0.90 -12.91 -20.97
C THR A 41 -2.38 -12.71 -20.60
N PRO A 42 -3.33 -13.48 -21.18
CA PRO A 42 -4.75 -13.38 -20.82
C PRO A 42 -5.00 -13.59 -19.32
N ALA A 43 -4.23 -14.49 -18.70
CA ALA A 43 -4.30 -14.77 -17.28
C ALA A 43 -3.96 -13.53 -16.42
N ALA A 44 -2.86 -12.83 -16.71
CA ALA A 44 -2.48 -11.63 -15.96
C ALA A 44 -3.52 -10.52 -16.12
N GLN A 45 -4.02 -10.32 -17.35
CA GLN A 45 -5.04 -9.31 -17.63
C GLN A 45 -6.34 -9.59 -16.87
N GLN A 46 -6.84 -10.83 -16.90
CA GLN A 46 -8.03 -11.22 -16.14
C GLN A 46 -7.85 -11.00 -14.64
N TRP A 47 -6.67 -11.35 -14.10
CA TRP A 47 -6.39 -11.12 -12.68
C TRP A 47 -6.46 -9.63 -12.32
N ILE A 48 -5.90 -8.75 -13.16
CA ILE A 48 -5.94 -7.30 -12.95
C ILE A 48 -7.38 -6.79 -12.99
N VAL A 49 -8.20 -7.27 -13.91
CA VAL A 49 -9.63 -6.94 -13.96
C VAL A 49 -10.33 -7.34 -12.66
N ASP A 50 -10.20 -8.60 -12.27
CA ASP A 50 -10.88 -9.16 -11.10
C ASP A 50 -10.51 -8.44 -9.79
N HIS A 51 -9.27 -7.94 -9.66
CA HIS A 51 -8.74 -7.44 -8.39
C HIS A 51 -8.52 -5.92 -8.34
N LEU A 52 -8.13 -5.28 -9.46
CA LEU A 52 -7.83 -3.84 -9.48
C LEU A 52 -9.00 -3.00 -10.02
N LEU A 53 -9.77 -3.49 -11.00
CA LEU A 53 -10.92 -2.75 -11.51
C LEU A 53 -12.09 -2.73 -10.52
N ALA A 54 -12.29 -3.83 -9.78
CA ALA A 54 -13.24 -3.88 -8.67
C ALA A 54 -12.97 -2.77 -7.62
N LEU A 55 -11.70 -2.39 -7.41
CA LEU A 55 -11.32 -1.30 -6.49
C LEU A 55 -11.50 0.11 -7.08
N ASN A 56 -11.69 0.21 -8.39
CA ASN A 56 -11.76 1.49 -9.06
C ASN A 56 -13.11 2.20 -8.80
N GLN A 57 -14.17 1.43 -8.53
CA GLN A 57 -15.53 1.94 -8.33
C GLN A 57 -15.73 2.67 -6.99
N THR A 58 -14.80 2.55 -6.04
CA THR A 58 -15.00 3.00 -4.65
C THR A 58 -14.24 4.26 -4.24
N GLN A 59 -13.42 4.90 -5.10
CA GLN A 59 -12.53 6.00 -4.69
C GLN A 59 -12.71 7.31 -5.49
N GLN A 60 -12.94 8.40 -4.75
CA GLN A 60 -13.12 9.78 -5.23
C GLN A 60 -11.82 10.47 -5.70
N ASP A 61 -11.96 11.22 -6.81
CA ASP A 61 -11.16 12.26 -7.49
C ASP A 61 -9.68 12.57 -7.14
N GLY A 62 -9.24 12.48 -5.88
CA GLY A 62 -7.91 12.93 -5.46
C GLY A 62 -6.72 12.10 -5.98
N ALA A 63 -6.96 10.83 -6.36
CA ALA A 63 -5.93 9.92 -6.88
C ALA A 63 -5.92 9.81 -8.42
N ARG A 64 -6.74 10.61 -9.10
CA ARG A 64 -7.05 10.41 -10.51
C ARG A 64 -5.84 10.54 -11.44
N ALA A 65 -4.96 11.51 -11.18
CA ALA A 65 -3.73 11.69 -11.96
C ALA A 65 -2.78 10.48 -11.83
N TRP A 66 -2.66 9.94 -10.61
CA TRP A 66 -1.86 8.74 -10.35
C TRP A 66 -2.46 7.51 -11.04
N LYS A 67 -3.77 7.27 -10.90
CA LYS A 67 -4.46 6.13 -11.51
C LYS A 67 -4.43 6.19 -13.04
N LYS A 68 -4.60 7.38 -13.63
CA LYS A 68 -4.39 7.59 -15.06
C LYS A 68 -2.99 7.14 -15.49
N ALA A 69 -1.94 7.63 -14.82
CA ALA A 69 -0.57 7.23 -15.14
C ALA A 69 -0.32 5.73 -14.93
N PHE A 70 -0.94 5.12 -13.91
CA PHE A 70 -0.86 3.70 -13.62
C PHE A 70 -1.44 2.87 -14.75
N TRP A 71 -2.70 3.14 -15.12
CA TRP A 71 -3.36 2.41 -16.20
C TRP A 71 -2.65 2.63 -17.53
N SER A 72 -2.05 3.81 -17.76
CA SER A 72 -1.31 4.08 -19.01
C SER A 72 -0.06 3.22 -19.09
N ARG A 73 0.58 2.99 -17.94
CA ARG A 73 1.70 2.06 -17.84
C ARG A 73 1.27 0.61 -18.07
N VAL A 74 0.11 0.20 -17.56
CA VAL A 74 -0.44 -1.16 -17.77
C VAL A 74 -0.73 -1.42 -19.25
N VAL A 75 -1.56 -0.59 -19.89
CA VAL A 75 -1.95 -0.77 -21.30
C VAL A 75 -0.73 -0.75 -22.22
N LYS A 76 0.17 0.22 -22.03
CA LYS A 76 1.43 0.27 -22.80
C LYS A 76 2.29 -0.98 -22.58
N GLY A 77 2.32 -1.51 -21.36
CA GLY A 77 3.02 -2.75 -21.04
C GLY A 77 2.44 -3.96 -21.79
N ILE A 78 1.11 -4.05 -21.89
CA ILE A 78 0.42 -5.11 -22.65
C ILE A 78 0.78 -5.01 -24.14
N GLU A 79 0.68 -3.82 -24.75
CA GLU A 79 1.01 -3.59 -26.16
C GLU A 79 2.47 -3.98 -26.47
N VAL A 80 3.41 -3.59 -25.61
CA VAL A 80 4.83 -3.98 -25.74
C VAL A 80 4.99 -5.49 -25.59
N GLY A 81 4.26 -6.12 -24.67
CA GLY A 81 4.30 -7.57 -24.47
C GLY A 81 3.76 -8.34 -25.66
N PHE A 82 2.68 -7.89 -26.30
CA PHE A 82 2.20 -8.47 -27.56
C PHE A 82 3.24 -8.37 -28.67
N ALA A 83 3.93 -7.23 -28.79
CA ALA A 83 5.02 -7.08 -29.76
C ALA A 83 6.19 -8.05 -29.48
N GLN A 84 6.55 -8.26 -28.21
CA GLN A 84 7.58 -9.23 -27.81
C GLN A 84 7.17 -10.65 -28.15
N ARG A 85 5.93 -11.05 -27.81
CA ARG A 85 5.36 -12.37 -28.14
C ARG A 85 5.39 -12.66 -29.62
N ARG A 86 5.00 -11.69 -30.46
CA ARG A 86 5.06 -11.80 -31.91
C ARG A 86 6.49 -12.02 -32.41
N ALA A 87 7.45 -11.28 -31.86
CA ALA A 87 8.87 -11.44 -32.20
C ALA A 87 9.43 -12.81 -31.76
N GLU A 88 8.86 -13.41 -30.72
CA GLU A 88 9.19 -14.76 -30.24
C GLU A 88 8.52 -15.88 -31.08
N GLY A 89 7.65 -15.54 -32.03
CA GLY A 89 6.92 -16.50 -32.87
C GLY A 89 5.67 -17.09 -32.21
N ASP A 90 5.12 -16.42 -31.20
CA ASP A 90 3.86 -16.82 -30.56
C ASP A 90 2.67 -16.46 -31.45
N GLU A 91 2.24 -17.40 -32.30
CA GLU A 91 1.14 -17.21 -33.25
C GLU A 91 -0.20 -16.91 -32.58
N ALA A 92 -0.40 -17.32 -31.32
CA ALA A 92 -1.64 -17.06 -30.60
C ALA A 92 -1.89 -15.55 -30.37
N VAL A 93 -0.83 -14.73 -30.40
CA VAL A 93 -0.93 -13.28 -30.18
C VAL A 93 -1.64 -12.55 -31.32
N GLU A 94 -1.76 -13.15 -32.50
CA GLU A 94 -2.41 -12.52 -33.64
C GLU A 94 -3.93 -12.38 -33.43
N ASP A 95 -4.52 -13.29 -32.65
CA ASP A 95 -5.95 -13.28 -32.31
C ASP A 95 -6.22 -12.69 -30.90
N GLU A 96 -5.18 -12.31 -30.17
CA GLU A 96 -5.30 -11.72 -28.83
C GLU A 96 -5.38 -10.20 -28.89
N GLU A 97 -6.32 -9.64 -28.11
CA GLU A 97 -6.46 -8.21 -27.90
C GLU A 97 -6.29 -7.86 -26.41
N THR A 98 -6.00 -6.59 -26.13
CA THR A 98 -6.02 -6.09 -24.76
C THR A 98 -7.42 -6.26 -24.19
N HIS A 99 -7.53 -6.77 -22.97
CA HIS A 99 -8.79 -7.02 -22.31
C HIS A 99 -9.68 -5.75 -22.33
N PRO A 100 -10.94 -5.85 -22.78
CA PRO A 100 -11.80 -4.70 -23.05
C PRO A 100 -11.96 -3.78 -21.83
N ASP A 101 -12.21 -4.34 -20.65
CA ASP A 101 -12.38 -3.57 -19.42
C ASP A 101 -11.15 -2.72 -19.03
N LEU A 102 -9.94 -3.15 -19.39
CA LEU A 102 -8.71 -2.39 -19.14
C LEU A 102 -8.63 -1.18 -20.08
N LEU A 103 -9.02 -1.37 -21.35
CA LEU A 103 -9.11 -0.28 -22.33
C LEU A 103 -10.21 0.70 -21.97
N GLU A 104 -11.39 0.21 -21.59
CA GLU A 104 -12.51 1.04 -21.14
C GLU A 104 -12.09 1.90 -19.93
N THR A 105 -11.46 1.29 -18.93
CA THR A 105 -10.95 2.01 -17.76
C THR A 105 -9.93 3.08 -18.14
N MET A 106 -9.02 2.78 -19.07
CA MET A 106 -8.08 3.77 -19.60
C MET A 106 -8.82 4.95 -20.25
N VAL A 107 -9.78 4.64 -21.13
CA VAL A 107 -10.58 5.64 -21.83
C VAL A 107 -11.36 6.52 -20.85
N ASP A 108 -11.89 5.96 -19.76
CA ASP A 108 -12.58 6.73 -18.72
C ASP A 108 -11.66 7.77 -18.06
N TYR A 109 -10.42 7.36 -17.76
CA TYR A 109 -9.42 8.26 -17.19
C TYR A 109 -8.95 9.34 -18.17
N LEU A 110 -8.95 9.05 -19.47
CA LEU A 110 -8.58 9.98 -20.54
C LEU A 110 -9.70 10.96 -20.91
N SER A 111 -10.94 10.48 -20.97
CA SER A 111 -12.11 11.20 -21.49
C SER A 111 -12.78 12.09 -20.45
N SER A 112 -12.64 11.75 -19.17
CA SER A 112 -13.23 12.56 -18.12
C SER A 112 -12.49 13.92 -18.03
N PRO A 113 -13.18 15.06 -17.95
CA PRO A 113 -12.51 16.36 -17.82
C PRO A 113 -11.68 16.39 -16.54
N THR A 114 -10.43 16.85 -16.62
CA THR A 114 -9.70 17.31 -15.43
C THR A 114 -10.51 18.45 -14.84
N ALA A 115 -11.13 18.25 -13.68
CA ALA A 115 -11.66 19.36 -12.93
C ALA A 115 -10.48 20.29 -12.62
N THR A 116 -10.31 21.33 -13.42
CA THR A 116 -9.47 22.48 -13.08
C THR A 116 -10.13 23.12 -11.87
N SER A 117 -9.69 22.72 -10.68
CA SER A 117 -10.08 23.32 -9.42
C SER A 117 -9.42 24.69 -9.29
N ALA A 118 -9.87 25.65 -10.10
CA ALA A 118 -9.73 27.07 -9.81
C ALA A 118 -10.82 27.42 -8.79
N GLY A 119 -10.51 27.32 -7.50
CA GLY A 119 -11.36 27.86 -6.41
C GLY A 119 -11.88 26.88 -5.36
N ALA A 120 -11.50 25.60 -5.38
CA ALA A 120 -11.85 24.70 -4.27
C ALA A 120 -10.83 24.88 -3.12
N ALA A 121 -11.32 25.22 -1.93
CA ALA A 121 -10.57 25.09 -0.68
C ALA A 121 -9.89 23.70 -0.63
N PRO A 122 -8.70 23.55 -0.01
CA PRO A 122 -7.92 22.30 -0.08
C PRO A 122 -8.82 21.11 0.27
N GLY A 123 -9.17 20.34 -0.76
CA GLY A 123 -10.12 19.26 -0.65
C GLY A 123 -9.55 18.22 0.30
N VAL A 124 -10.27 17.93 1.38
CA VAL A 124 -9.91 16.85 2.29
C VAL A 124 -9.97 15.54 1.50
N SER A 125 -8.80 15.03 1.12
CA SER A 125 -8.67 13.74 0.43
C SER A 125 -9.08 12.63 1.40
N ARG A 126 -10.34 12.18 1.30
CA ARG A 126 -10.82 11.04 2.07
C ARG A 126 -10.48 9.78 1.30
N ARG A 127 -9.66 8.91 1.91
CA ARG A 127 -9.14 7.70 1.29
C ARG A 127 -9.63 6.50 2.10
N VAL A 128 -10.22 5.51 1.45
CA VAL A 128 -10.69 4.26 2.07
C VAL A 128 -9.64 3.18 1.85
N TYR A 129 -9.35 2.39 2.88
CA TYR A 129 -8.24 1.43 2.89
C TYR A 129 -8.61 0.16 3.65
N TYR A 130 -7.97 -0.97 3.30
CA TYR A 130 -8.28 -2.30 3.82
C TYR A 130 -7.11 -2.95 4.57
N TYR A 131 -7.41 -3.64 5.68
CA TYR A 131 -6.60 -4.70 6.29
C TYR A 131 -7.53 -5.74 6.94
N GLY A 132 -7.41 -7.02 6.58
CA GLY A 132 -8.12 -8.15 7.21
C GLY A 132 -9.33 -8.73 6.44
N PRO A 133 -9.82 -9.93 6.79
CA PRO A 133 -10.94 -10.58 6.11
C PRO A 133 -12.26 -9.84 6.37
N PHE A 134 -13.04 -9.70 5.30
CA PHE A 134 -14.29 -8.93 5.21
C PHE A 134 -15.41 -9.50 6.08
N ASP A 135 -15.93 -8.70 7.01
CA ASP A 135 -17.32 -8.78 7.49
C ASP A 135 -17.76 -7.41 8.05
N GLY A 136 -17.92 -6.42 7.14
CA GLY A 136 -18.72 -5.22 7.42
C GLY A 136 -18.08 -3.86 7.07
N PRO A 137 -18.91 -2.83 6.78
CA PRO A 137 -18.45 -1.47 6.51
C PRO A 137 -18.03 -0.77 7.82
N ILE A 138 -16.85 -0.14 7.79
CA ILE A 138 -16.35 0.70 8.90
C ILE A 138 -16.92 2.11 8.71
N ASP A 139 -17.82 2.51 9.61
CA ASP A 139 -18.51 3.79 9.54
C ASP A 139 -17.60 5.01 9.75
N SER A 140 -18.07 6.12 9.20
CA SER A 140 -17.37 7.37 8.90
C SER A 140 -16.89 8.24 10.08
N ASN A 141 -16.83 7.70 11.31
CA ASN A 141 -16.22 8.36 12.49
C ASN A 141 -14.70 8.09 12.64
N HIS A 142 -14.08 7.38 11.69
CA HIS A 142 -12.70 6.87 11.82
C HIS A 142 -11.70 7.46 10.81
N GLY A 143 -11.47 8.77 10.83
CA GLY A 143 -10.43 9.41 10.00
C GLY A 143 -9.01 8.90 10.26
N LEU A 144 -8.66 8.65 11.53
CA LEU A 144 -7.33 8.12 11.91
C LEU A 144 -7.12 6.67 11.46
N ALA A 145 -8.15 5.83 11.49
CA ALA A 145 -8.03 4.43 11.05
C ALA A 145 -7.70 4.36 9.55
N GLN A 146 -8.26 5.27 8.74
CA GLN A 146 -7.96 5.35 7.31
C GLN A 146 -6.47 5.66 7.08
N ALA A 147 -5.91 6.68 7.72
CA ALA A 147 -4.49 7.02 7.56
C ALA A 147 -3.54 5.88 7.98
N CYS A 148 -3.87 5.20 9.09
CA CYS A 148 -3.08 4.08 9.60
C CYS A 148 -3.04 2.90 8.61
N VAL A 149 -4.18 2.55 8.01
CA VAL A 149 -4.26 1.49 7.00
C VAL A 149 -3.58 1.91 5.69
N ALA A 150 -3.64 3.20 5.32
CA ALA A 150 -2.90 3.76 4.18
C ALA A 150 -1.40 3.49 4.29
N LEU A 151 -0.85 3.91 5.42
CA LEU A 151 0.56 3.80 5.69
C LEU A 151 0.94 2.33 5.82
N SER A 152 0.06 1.49 6.39
CA SER A 152 0.28 0.04 6.45
C SER A 152 0.42 -0.56 5.05
N ASN A 153 -0.46 -0.19 4.12
CA ASN A 153 -0.36 -0.65 2.73
C ASN A 153 0.90 -0.13 2.04
N HIS A 154 1.31 1.11 2.33
CA HIS A 154 2.58 1.65 1.83
C HIS A 154 3.78 0.84 2.32
N LEU A 155 3.85 0.52 3.63
CA LEU A 155 4.92 -0.30 4.21
C LEU A 155 4.89 -1.74 3.68
N LEU A 156 3.71 -2.31 3.43
CA LEU A 156 3.57 -3.64 2.83
C LEU A 156 3.98 -3.67 1.36
N ALA A 157 3.83 -2.56 0.64
CA ALA A 157 4.21 -2.41 -0.75
C ALA A 157 5.71 -2.11 -0.92
N ASP A 158 6.30 -1.36 0.02
CA ASP A 158 7.74 -1.12 0.12
C ASP A 158 8.28 -1.46 1.52
N PRO A 159 8.54 -2.76 1.80
CA PRO A 159 9.07 -3.19 3.09
C PRO A 159 10.45 -2.61 3.42
N THR A 160 11.19 -2.09 2.44
CA THR A 160 12.55 -1.59 2.67
C THR A 160 12.56 -0.42 3.66
N LEU A 161 11.48 0.37 3.69
CA LEU A 161 11.29 1.46 4.65
C LEU A 161 11.28 0.97 6.10
N VAL A 162 10.76 -0.23 6.35
CA VAL A 162 10.82 -0.86 7.67
C VAL A 162 12.16 -1.56 7.85
N LEU A 163 12.56 -2.38 6.88
CA LEU A 163 13.67 -3.33 7.00
C LEU A 163 15.04 -2.67 7.14
N THR A 164 15.25 -1.48 6.58
CA THR A 164 16.52 -0.75 6.62
C THR A 164 16.80 -0.01 7.93
N HIS A 165 15.80 0.20 8.79
CA HIS A 165 15.93 1.03 9.99
C HIS A 165 16.10 0.19 11.26
N LYS A 166 17.15 0.44 12.05
CA LYS A 166 17.44 -0.34 13.27
C LYS A 166 16.46 -0.12 14.42
N ARG A 167 15.80 1.04 14.46
CA ARG A 167 14.79 1.40 15.46
C ARG A 167 13.67 2.16 14.79
N ILE A 168 12.44 1.90 15.20
CA ILE A 168 11.23 2.55 14.68
C ILE A 168 10.42 2.99 15.89
N ILE A 169 9.95 4.24 15.86
CA ILE A 169 9.03 4.77 16.87
C ILE A 169 7.74 5.14 16.14
N GLU A 170 6.61 4.65 16.63
CA GLU A 170 5.28 5.07 16.19
C GLU A 170 4.70 6.03 17.23
N LEU A 171 4.34 7.23 16.77
CA LEU A 171 3.72 8.27 17.59
C LEU A 171 2.20 8.21 17.43
N GLY A 172 1.46 8.15 18.54
CA GLY A 172 0.00 8.04 18.50
C GLY A 172 -0.45 6.73 17.87
N ALA A 173 0.13 5.62 18.34
CA ALA A 173 -0.01 4.30 17.76
C ALA A 173 -1.45 3.76 17.86
N GLY A 174 -2.28 4.29 18.76
CA GLY A 174 -3.63 3.82 18.96
C GLY A 174 -3.65 2.32 19.26
N VAL A 175 -4.34 1.57 18.41
CA VAL A 175 -4.43 0.10 18.53
C VAL A 175 -3.17 -0.65 18.05
N GLY A 176 -2.18 0.04 17.47
CA GLY A 176 -0.88 -0.54 17.10
C GLY A 176 -0.80 -1.23 15.74
N LEU A 177 -1.75 -1.00 14.82
CA LEU A 177 -1.78 -1.67 13.52
C LEU A 177 -0.45 -1.51 12.75
N LEU A 178 0.10 -0.30 12.66
CA LEU A 178 1.35 -0.05 11.93
C LEU A 178 2.55 -0.68 12.61
N SER A 179 2.65 -0.59 13.93
CA SER A 179 3.67 -1.29 14.72
C SER A 179 3.63 -2.80 14.50
N LEU A 180 2.43 -3.40 14.48
CA LEU A 180 2.25 -4.82 14.21
C LEU A 180 2.61 -5.20 12.76
N VAL A 181 2.20 -4.39 11.78
CA VAL A 181 2.59 -4.59 10.37
C VAL A 181 4.11 -4.52 10.21
N SER A 182 4.74 -3.51 10.82
CA SER A 182 6.19 -3.32 10.81
C SER A 182 6.93 -4.48 11.49
N ALA A 183 6.38 -4.99 12.60
CA ALA A 183 6.93 -6.14 13.31
C ALA A 183 6.86 -7.41 12.45
N LYS A 184 5.71 -7.66 11.80
CA LYS A 184 5.53 -8.80 10.90
C LYS A 184 6.45 -8.73 9.67
N LEU A 185 6.60 -7.55 9.06
CA LEU A 185 7.57 -7.33 7.98
C LEU A 185 9.00 -7.62 8.44
N SER A 186 9.34 -7.19 9.66
CA SER A 186 10.64 -7.45 10.28
C SER A 186 10.89 -8.91 10.65
N ALA A 187 9.82 -9.68 10.93
CA ALA A 187 9.92 -11.10 11.27
C ALA A 187 10.08 -11.99 10.04
N GLY A 188 9.56 -11.58 8.88
CA GLY A 188 9.79 -12.25 7.61
C GLY A 188 11.13 -11.92 6.93
N GLY A 189 11.82 -10.87 7.39
CA GLY A 189 13.16 -10.51 6.94
C GLY A 189 14.25 -11.23 7.73
N ALA A 190 15.38 -11.57 7.09
CA ALA A 190 16.52 -12.29 7.67
C ALA A 190 17.31 -11.49 8.75
N ALA A 191 16.65 -10.65 9.53
CA ALA A 191 17.27 -10.01 10.68
C ALA A 191 17.38 -11.07 11.81
N PRO A 192 18.60 -11.39 12.27
CA PRO A 192 18.77 -12.39 13.33
C PRO A 192 18.07 -11.91 14.60
N GLU A 193 17.24 -12.78 15.18
CA GLU A 193 16.75 -12.60 16.54
C GLU A 193 17.95 -12.72 17.48
N ILE A 194 18.39 -11.59 18.02
CA ILE A 194 19.42 -11.57 19.05
C ILE A 194 18.69 -11.63 20.39
N GLU A 195 18.85 -12.75 21.09
CA GLU A 195 18.28 -12.96 22.42
C GLU A 195 18.78 -11.86 23.37
N GLY A 196 17.85 -11.13 24.01
CA GLY A 196 18.15 -9.99 24.89
C GLY A 196 18.30 -8.63 24.20
N ALA A 197 18.06 -8.52 22.89
CA ALA A 197 18.01 -7.21 22.22
C ALA A 197 16.74 -6.43 22.58
N GLU A 198 16.86 -5.11 22.72
CA GLU A 198 15.70 -4.23 22.91
C GLU A 198 14.72 -4.37 21.73
N PRO A 199 13.40 -4.24 21.98
CA PRO A 199 12.39 -4.24 20.93
C PRO A 199 12.72 -3.19 19.86
N ARG A 200 12.79 -3.63 18.61
CA ARG A 200 13.09 -2.77 17.45
C ARG A 200 12.07 -1.64 17.30
N ILE A 201 10.82 -1.91 17.66
CA ILE A 201 9.69 -1.02 17.45
C ILE A 201 9.16 -0.56 18.81
N VAL A 202 8.99 0.74 18.96
CA VAL A 202 8.38 1.36 20.13
C VAL A 202 7.09 2.05 19.68
N ALA A 203 5.95 1.52 20.11
CA ALA A 203 4.63 2.04 19.86
C ALA A 203 4.21 2.95 21.01
N THR A 204 3.86 4.20 20.74
CA THR A 204 3.61 5.19 21.79
C THR A 204 2.22 5.80 21.69
N ASP A 205 1.60 6.04 22.84
CA ASP A 205 0.35 6.79 22.96
C ASP A 205 0.31 7.53 24.31
N VAL A 206 -0.62 8.46 24.49
CA VAL A 206 -0.77 9.25 25.73
C VAL A 206 -1.86 8.68 26.64
N ASP A 207 -2.89 8.05 26.07
CA ASP A 207 -4.03 7.54 26.83
C ASP A 207 -3.72 6.15 27.43
N GLU A 208 -3.84 6.03 28.76
CA GLU A 208 -3.55 4.78 29.48
C GLU A 208 -4.40 3.59 29.00
N LYS A 209 -5.68 3.81 28.67
CA LYS A 209 -6.55 2.73 28.17
C LYS A 209 -6.15 2.30 26.77
N VAL A 210 -5.73 3.26 25.94
CA VAL A 210 -5.18 2.95 24.61
C VAL A 210 -3.89 2.14 24.73
N LEU A 211 -3.02 2.48 25.69
CA LEU A 211 -1.81 1.70 25.97
C LEU A 211 -2.10 0.28 26.45
N GLU A 212 -3.10 0.09 27.32
CA GLU A 212 -3.56 -1.24 27.74
C GLU A 212 -4.05 -2.07 26.52
N MET A 213 -4.86 -1.46 25.65
CA MET A 213 -5.33 -2.10 24.42
C MET A 213 -4.17 -2.42 23.46
N LEU A 214 -3.22 -1.50 23.30
CA LEU A 214 -2.03 -1.68 22.47
C LEU A 214 -1.18 -2.85 22.96
N GLN A 215 -0.94 -2.94 24.28
CA GLN A 215 -0.21 -4.06 24.89
C GLN A 215 -0.94 -5.39 24.68
N ALA A 216 -2.27 -5.41 24.86
CA ALA A 216 -3.09 -6.59 24.58
C ALA A 216 -2.95 -7.04 23.12
N ASN A 217 -3.07 -6.11 22.17
CA ASN A 217 -2.94 -6.42 20.74
C ASN A 217 -1.55 -6.95 20.36
N ILE A 218 -0.47 -6.38 20.95
CA ILE A 218 0.90 -6.89 20.79
C ILE A 218 0.99 -8.32 21.30
N ALA A 219 0.41 -8.60 22.46
CA ALA A 219 0.45 -9.92 23.07
C ALA A 219 -0.35 -10.97 22.27
N GLU A 220 -1.56 -10.62 21.82
CA GLU A 220 -2.41 -11.47 20.98
C GLU A 220 -1.75 -11.83 19.64
N ASN A 221 -0.90 -10.94 19.11
CA ASN A 221 -0.14 -11.20 17.89
C ASN A 221 1.22 -11.87 18.13
N GLY A 222 1.60 -12.16 19.38
CA GLY A 222 2.88 -12.77 19.73
C GLY A 222 4.10 -11.90 19.40
N MET A 223 3.96 -10.57 19.47
CA MET A 223 4.96 -9.61 19.02
C MET A 223 5.74 -8.92 20.16
N GLN A 224 5.63 -9.40 21.40
CA GLN A 224 6.22 -8.77 22.59
C GLN A 224 7.76 -8.66 22.52
N ALA A 225 8.43 -9.57 21.82
CA ALA A 225 9.88 -9.52 21.61
C ALA A 225 10.33 -8.43 20.62
N ARG A 226 9.39 -7.86 19.84
CA ARG A 226 9.68 -6.97 18.71
C ARG A 226 9.06 -5.59 18.85
N VAL A 227 7.94 -5.50 19.54
CA VAL A 227 7.20 -4.26 19.79
C VAL A 227 7.09 -4.04 21.29
N ASN A 228 7.54 -2.87 21.75
CA ASN A 228 7.25 -2.37 23.08
C ASN A 228 6.17 -1.28 22.99
N ALA A 229 5.28 -1.23 23.98
CA ALA A 229 4.32 -0.14 24.13
C ALA A 229 4.73 0.75 25.31
N CYS A 230 4.79 2.06 25.13
CA CYS A 230 5.08 2.99 26.22
C CYS A 230 4.33 4.31 26.09
N ALA A 231 4.10 4.96 27.22
CA ALA A 231 3.49 6.29 27.24
C ALA A 231 4.44 7.33 26.62
N LEU A 232 3.89 8.20 25.78
CA LEU A 232 4.58 9.39 25.31
C LEU A 232 3.57 10.52 25.11
N ASP A 233 3.72 11.57 25.92
CA ASP A 233 2.96 12.81 25.77
C ASP A 233 3.81 13.82 24.99
N TRP A 234 3.28 14.30 23.86
CA TRP A 234 3.97 15.27 23.01
C TRP A 234 4.02 16.66 23.63
N GLU A 235 3.12 16.98 24.57
CA GLU A 235 3.07 18.27 25.25
C GLU A 235 4.15 18.41 26.33
N LEU A 236 4.80 17.30 26.71
CA LEU A 236 5.91 17.30 27.66
C LEU A 236 7.28 17.48 26.99
N ALA A 237 7.31 17.64 25.66
CA ALA A 237 8.55 17.95 24.96
C ALA A 237 9.04 19.36 25.37
N PRO A 238 10.31 19.52 25.79
CA PRO A 238 10.84 20.83 26.14
C PRO A 238 10.80 21.75 24.91
N ASP A 239 10.45 23.01 25.14
CA ASP A 239 10.49 24.04 24.10
C ASP A 239 11.96 24.23 23.68
N PRO A 240 12.33 23.99 22.40
CA PRO A 240 13.72 24.06 21.96
C PRO A 240 14.37 25.44 22.19
N GLU A 241 13.56 26.49 22.41
CA GLU A 241 14.04 27.85 22.71
C GLU A 241 14.36 28.09 24.19
N HIS A 242 14.18 27.11 25.08
CA HIS A 242 14.43 27.27 26.53
C HIS A 242 15.61 26.45 27.08
N ASP A 243 16.28 25.66 26.24
CA ASP A 243 17.42 24.81 26.64
C ASP A 243 18.81 25.42 26.37
N THR A 244 18.90 26.71 26.00
CA THR A 244 20.16 27.46 26.01
C THR A 244 20.27 28.33 27.26
N ALA A 245 20.62 27.72 28.40
CA ALA A 245 21.12 28.42 29.58
C ALA A 245 22.23 27.61 30.25
#